data_AF-A0A2P7YE19-F1
#
_entry.id   AF-A0A2P7YE19-F1
#
_cell.length_a   1.000
_cell.length_b   1.000
_cell.length_c   1.000
_cell.angle_alpha   90.00
_cell.angle_beta   90.00
_cell.angle_gamma   90.00
#
_symmetry.space_group_name_H-M   'P 1'
#
loop_
_entity.id
_entity.type
_entity.pdbx_description
1 polymer ?
#
loop_
_entity_poly.entity_id
_entity_poly.type
_entity_poly.pdbx_seq_one_letter_code
_entity_poly.pdbx_strand_id
1 'polypeptide(L)'
;MAQKFLYYIRHSLWPTQNSYAPVPQDHTYYQHHHQSRNNSLDSHGTSINADAEKAPLPTPQRRWISPRVLSDATIGLSDGLTVPFALTAGLSALGDTKVVIYGGFAELFAGAISMGVGGYLGARGEW
;
A
#
# COMPACT_ATOMS: atom_id res chain seq x y z
N MET A 1 -14.24 15.73 -42.45
CA MET A 1 -15.28 14.82 -41.90
C MET A 1 -14.70 13.75 -40.97
N ALA A 2 -13.65 13.00 -41.36
CA ALA A 2 -13.07 11.92 -40.53
C ALA A 2 -12.53 12.36 -39.15
N GLN A 3 -11.98 13.57 -39.03
CA GLN A 3 -11.45 14.08 -37.75
C GLN A 3 -12.53 14.30 -36.68
N LYS A 4 -13.78 14.63 -37.08
CA LYS A 4 -14.90 14.79 -36.13
C LYS A 4 -15.40 13.45 -35.59
N PHE A 5 -15.31 12.39 -36.40
CA PHE A 5 -15.73 11.04 -36.02
C PHE A 5 -14.76 10.40 -35.00
N LEU A 6 -13.45 10.57 -35.22
CA LEU A 6 -12.43 10.13 -34.26
C LEU A 6 -12.52 10.88 -32.92
N TYR A 7 -12.86 12.18 -32.95
CA TYR A 7 -13.10 12.94 -31.72
C TYR A 7 -14.26 12.38 -30.90
N TYR A 8 -15.37 12.00 -31.57
CA TYR A 8 -16.55 11.45 -30.91
C TYR A 8 -16.28 10.08 -30.28
N ILE A 9 -15.54 9.19 -30.96
CA ILE A 9 -15.16 7.89 -30.42
C ILE A 9 -14.22 8.06 -29.21
N ARG A 10 -13.25 8.98 -29.26
CA ARG A 10 -12.35 9.24 -28.13
C ARG A 10 -13.10 9.80 -26.91
N HIS A 11 -14.06 10.70 -27.10
CA HIS A 11 -14.82 11.30 -26.00
C HIS A 11 -15.90 10.37 -25.42
N SER A 12 -16.43 9.44 -26.23
CA SER A 12 -17.42 8.47 -25.75
C SER A 12 -16.80 7.31 -24.97
N LEU A 13 -15.52 6.99 -25.21
CA LEU A 13 -14.80 5.90 -24.54
C LEU A 13 -13.97 6.34 -23.33
N TRP A 14 -13.61 7.62 -23.24
CA TRP A 14 -12.96 8.20 -22.07
C TRP A 14 -13.82 9.35 -21.53
N PRO A 15 -14.76 9.08 -20.60
CA PRO A 15 -15.21 10.14 -19.72
C PRO A 15 -13.95 10.69 -19.03
N THR A 16 -13.67 11.97 -19.21
CA THR A 16 -12.67 12.68 -18.41
C THR A 16 -13.18 12.74 -16.98
N GLN A 17 -12.98 11.67 -16.20
CA GLN A 17 -12.91 11.78 -14.75
C GLN A 17 -11.54 12.36 -14.39
N ASN A 18 -11.34 13.63 -14.73
CA ASN A 18 -10.42 14.46 -13.97
C ASN A 18 -11.28 15.35 -13.08
N SER A 19 -11.67 14.79 -11.95
CA SER A 19 -12.18 15.54 -10.80
C SER A 19 -11.83 14.74 -9.57
N TYR A 20 -10.55 14.74 -9.22
CA TYR A 20 -10.22 14.76 -7.79
C TYR A 20 -10.73 16.11 -7.29
N ALA A 21 -11.99 16.16 -6.87
CA ALA A 21 -12.41 17.21 -5.97
C ALA A 21 -11.48 17.11 -4.75
N PRO A 22 -10.89 18.21 -4.26
CA PRO A 22 -10.23 18.16 -2.97
C PRO A 22 -11.28 17.67 -1.97
N VAL A 23 -10.98 16.59 -1.25
CA VAL A 23 -11.76 16.20 -0.08
C VAL A 23 -11.86 17.47 0.78
N PRO A 24 -13.07 17.95 1.14
CA PRO A 24 -13.18 19.03 2.10
C PRO A 24 -12.42 18.58 3.33
N GLN A 25 -11.32 19.27 3.62
CA GLN A 25 -10.63 19.09 4.88
C GLN A 25 -11.60 19.63 5.93
N ASP A 26 -12.51 18.80 6.43
CA ASP A 26 -13.13 19.10 7.70
C ASP A 26 -12.09 18.71 8.75
N HIS A 27 -11.21 19.67 9.02
CA HIS A 27 -10.07 19.57 9.93
C HIS A 27 -10.49 19.34 11.39
N THR A 28 -11.70 18.88 11.67
CA THR A 28 -12.36 19.10 12.96
C THR A 28 -12.67 17.83 13.75
N TYR A 29 -12.28 16.62 13.30
CA TYR A 29 -12.35 15.42 14.15
C TYR A 29 -11.04 15.06 14.89
N TYR A 30 -9.90 15.68 14.53
CA TYR A 30 -8.66 15.61 15.32
C TYR A 30 -8.49 16.86 16.19
N GLN A 31 -9.53 17.23 16.96
CA GLN A 31 -9.46 18.35 17.90
C GLN A 31 -9.27 17.83 19.33
N HIS A 32 -8.14 17.18 19.61
CA HIS A 32 -7.75 16.91 21.00
C HIS A 32 -6.96 18.11 21.56
N HIS A 33 -7.71 18.90 22.34
CA HIS A 33 -7.29 19.89 23.33
C HIS A 33 -6.70 21.22 22.85
N HIS A 34 -7.59 22.20 22.68
CA HIS A 34 -7.42 23.53 23.31
C HIS A 34 -8.80 24.18 23.48
N GLN A 35 -9.43 24.02 24.65
CA GLN A 35 -10.57 24.84 25.05
C GLN A 35 -10.30 25.43 26.44
N SER A 36 -9.91 26.70 26.45
CA SER A 36 -10.08 27.59 27.60
C SER A 36 -11.17 28.60 27.25
N ARG A 37 -12.25 28.68 28.04
CA ARG A 37 -12.89 29.93 28.56
C ARG A 37 -14.34 29.75 29.05
N ASN A 38 -14.49 29.93 30.36
CA ASN A 38 -15.40 30.76 31.16
C ASN A 38 -16.73 31.30 30.56
N ASN A 39 -17.80 31.19 31.38
CA ASN A 39 -19.09 31.93 31.50
C ASN A 39 -20.32 31.07 31.16
N SER A 40 -21.44 31.01 31.88
CA SER A 40 -21.94 31.60 33.14
C SER A 40 -23.39 31.09 33.31
N LEU A 41 -23.80 30.70 34.53
CA LEU A 41 -25.20 30.50 35.01
C LEU A 41 -26.01 29.39 34.25
N ASP A 42 -26.49 28.30 34.86
CA ASP A 42 -27.66 28.17 35.75
C ASP A 42 -27.68 26.82 36.50
N SER A 43 -28.52 26.74 37.52
CA SER A 43 -28.63 25.68 38.52
C SER A 43 -29.62 24.55 38.14
N HIS A 44 -29.49 23.42 38.86
CA HIS A 44 -30.45 22.32 39.12
C HIS A 44 -30.52 21.08 38.21
N GLY A 45 -30.33 19.91 38.85
CA GLY A 45 -30.72 18.56 38.38
C GLY A 45 -29.59 17.53 38.46
N THR A 46 -29.27 16.98 39.64
CA THR A 46 -29.69 15.65 40.14
C THR A 46 -28.92 14.46 39.50
N SER A 47 -28.20 13.74 40.38
CA SER A 47 -27.76 12.31 40.44
C SER A 47 -27.95 11.41 39.20
N ILE A 48 -27.12 10.41 38.86
CA ILE A 48 -26.71 9.18 39.57
C ILE A 48 -25.69 8.40 38.70
N ASN A 49 -24.84 7.62 39.38
CA ASN A 49 -23.96 6.50 38.99
C ASN A 49 -24.14 5.82 37.61
N ALA A 50 -23.02 5.41 36.99
CA ALA A 50 -22.85 4.05 36.45
C ALA A 50 -21.38 3.81 36.07
N ASP A 51 -20.75 2.87 36.77
CA ASP A 51 -19.49 2.25 36.39
C ASP A 51 -19.62 1.62 35.00
N ALA A 52 -18.83 2.07 34.02
CA ALA A 52 -18.75 1.45 32.71
C ALA A 52 -17.29 1.40 32.23
N GLU A 53 -16.70 0.23 32.47
CA GLU A 53 -15.73 -0.44 31.62
C GLU A 53 -14.47 0.35 31.23
N LYS A 54 -13.42 0.17 32.04
CA LYS A 54 -12.03 0.47 31.68
C LYS A 54 -11.68 -0.28 30.39
N ALA A 55 -11.71 0.42 29.26
CA ALA A 55 -11.24 -0.07 27.97
C ALA A 55 -9.88 -0.78 28.14
N PRO A 56 -9.73 -2.01 27.63
CA PRO A 56 -8.45 -2.71 27.67
C PRO A 56 -7.37 -1.85 27.01
N LEU A 57 -6.32 -1.55 27.79
CA LEU A 57 -5.14 -0.87 27.28
C LEU A 57 -4.59 -1.68 26.09
N PRO A 58 -4.22 -1.05 24.97
CA PRO A 58 -3.61 -1.76 23.86
C PRO A 58 -2.30 -2.37 24.38
N THR A 59 -2.29 -3.70 24.53
CA THR A 59 -1.08 -4.43 24.85
C THR A 59 -0.08 -4.18 23.74
N PRO A 60 1.20 -3.86 24.05
CA PRO A 60 2.21 -3.66 23.03
C PRO A 60 2.43 -4.98 22.30
N GLN A 61 1.76 -5.14 21.15
CA GLN A 61 1.91 -6.32 20.33
C GLN A 61 3.34 -6.32 19.81
N ARG A 62 4.14 -7.24 20.33
CA ARG A 62 5.56 -7.40 20.03
C ARG A 62 5.70 -7.79 18.56
N ARG A 63 5.70 -6.80 17.66
CA ARG A 63 5.77 -7.02 16.22
C ARG A 63 7.22 -7.29 15.85
N TRP A 64 7.59 -8.56 15.74
CA TRP A 64 8.97 -9.00 15.46
C TRP A 64 9.45 -8.64 14.05
N ILE A 65 8.54 -8.36 13.12
CA ILE A 65 8.82 -8.03 11.72
C ILE A 65 7.97 -6.82 11.31
N SER A 66 8.60 -5.80 10.73
CA SER A 66 7.88 -4.61 10.26
C SER A 66 7.04 -4.95 9.01
N PRO A 67 5.83 -4.39 8.88
CA PRO A 67 4.95 -4.68 7.75
C PRO A 67 5.55 -4.22 6.41
N ARG A 68 6.42 -3.21 6.41
CA ARG A 68 7.19 -2.78 5.23
C ARG A 68 8.07 -3.90 4.68
N VAL A 69 8.87 -4.53 5.54
CA VAL A 69 9.76 -5.64 5.14
C VAL A 69 8.95 -6.83 4.63
N LEU A 70 7.80 -7.12 5.24
CA LEU A 70 6.94 -8.21 4.77
C LEU A 70 6.31 -7.91 3.40
N SER A 71 5.85 -6.67 3.17
CA SER A 71 5.33 -6.24 1.87
C SER A 71 6.41 -6.28 0.79
N ASP A 72 7.58 -5.71 1.04
CA ASP A 72 8.69 -5.70 0.07
C ASP A 72 9.15 -7.12 -0.26
N ALA A 73 9.19 -8.01 0.73
CA ALA A 73 9.48 -9.42 0.53
C ALA A 73 8.40 -10.13 -0.31
N THR A 74 7.12 -9.82 -0.09
CA THR A 74 6.03 -10.46 -0.84
C THR A 74 5.99 -9.97 -2.29
N ILE A 75 6.23 -8.69 -2.52
CA ILE A 75 6.33 -8.12 -3.87
C ILE A 75 7.51 -8.73 -4.61
N GLY A 76 8.69 -8.75 -3.97
CA GLY A 76 9.90 -9.32 -4.58
C GLY A 76 9.83 -10.82 -4.81
N LEU A 77 9.20 -11.57 -3.89
CA LEU A 77 8.94 -13.00 -4.07
C LEU A 77 7.94 -13.27 -5.21
N SER A 78 6.91 -12.44 -5.33
CA SER A 78 5.90 -12.59 -6.38
C SER A 78 6.49 -12.35 -7.77
N ASP A 79 7.32 -11.30 -7.93
CA ASP A 79 8.08 -11.08 -9.16
C ASP A 79 9.13 -12.18 -9.39
N GLY A 80 9.84 -12.57 -8.32
CA GLY A 80 10.87 -13.61 -8.34
C GLY A 80 10.34 -15.03 -8.56
N LEU A 81 9.03 -15.26 -8.51
CA LEU A 81 8.41 -16.53 -8.92
C LEU A 81 7.82 -16.44 -10.33
N THR A 82 7.25 -15.31 -10.69
CA THR A 82 6.59 -15.13 -11.99
C THR A 82 7.60 -15.14 -13.14
N VAL A 83 8.74 -14.46 -12.99
CA VAL A 83 9.76 -14.38 -14.05
C VAL A 83 10.45 -15.74 -14.24
N PRO A 84 10.98 -16.42 -13.19
CA PRO A 84 11.49 -17.77 -13.37
C PRO A 84 10.44 -18.75 -13.84
N PHE A 85 9.16 -18.64 -13.46
CA PHE A 85 8.10 -19.51 -13.98
C PHE A 85 7.93 -19.37 -15.50
N ALA A 86 7.83 -18.13 -15.99
CA ALA A 86 7.74 -17.86 -17.41
C ALA A 86 9.01 -18.29 -18.16
N LEU A 87 10.20 -18.03 -17.59
CA LEU A 87 11.48 -18.39 -18.17
C LEU A 87 11.65 -19.92 -18.26
N THR A 88 11.35 -20.64 -17.18
CA THR A 88 11.40 -22.10 -17.11
C THR A 88 10.42 -22.73 -18.10
N ALA A 89 9.21 -22.17 -18.23
CA ALA A 89 8.23 -22.61 -19.22
C ALA A 89 8.71 -22.38 -20.67
N GLY A 90 9.35 -21.25 -20.96
CA GLY A 90 9.94 -20.95 -22.26
C GLY A 90 11.13 -21.85 -22.60
N LEU A 91 12.05 -22.04 -21.65
CA LEU A 91 13.22 -22.92 -21.80
C LEU A 91 12.84 -24.40 -21.91
N SER A 92 11.69 -24.81 -21.37
CA SER A 92 11.19 -26.19 -21.46
C SER A 92 11.09 -26.67 -22.92
N ALA A 93 10.86 -25.75 -23.87
CA ALA A 93 10.80 -26.07 -25.30
C ALA A 93 12.15 -26.47 -25.91
N LEU A 94 13.28 -26.20 -25.25
CA LEU A 94 14.64 -26.53 -25.75
C LEU A 94 15.02 -28.00 -25.52
N GLY A 95 14.23 -28.78 -24.79
CA GLY A 95 14.43 -30.21 -24.62
C GLY A 95 15.53 -30.64 -23.63
N ASP A 96 16.28 -29.70 -23.05
CA ASP A 96 17.28 -29.98 -22.01
C ASP A 96 16.83 -29.45 -20.64
N THR A 97 16.46 -30.38 -19.75
CA THR A 97 16.01 -30.07 -18.39
C THR A 97 17.10 -29.42 -17.53
N LYS A 98 18.38 -29.67 -17.80
CA LYS A 98 19.47 -29.04 -17.03
C LYS A 98 19.51 -27.54 -17.28
N VAL A 99 19.33 -27.12 -18.54
CA VAL A 99 19.29 -25.71 -18.93
C VAL A 99 18.12 -25.00 -18.25
N VAL A 100 16.96 -25.65 -18.22
CA VAL A 100 15.75 -25.16 -17.54
C VAL A 100 16.01 -24.94 -16.05
N ILE A 101 16.60 -25.92 -15.36
CA ILE A 101 16.87 -25.84 -13.92
C ILE A 101 17.92 -24.78 -13.61
N TYR A 102 19.08 -24.82 -14.27
CA TYR A 102 20.17 -23.88 -14.00
C TYR A 102 19.79 -22.45 -14.42
N GLY A 103 19.07 -22.29 -15.53
CA GLY A 103 18.57 -20.99 -15.98
C GLY A 103 17.53 -20.39 -15.04
N GLY A 104 16.55 -21.20 -14.59
CA GLY A 104 15.54 -20.76 -13.63
C GLY A 104 16.13 -20.35 -12.28
N PHE A 105 17.09 -21.13 -11.75
CA PHE A 105 17.79 -20.75 -10.51
C PHE A 105 18.69 -19.54 -10.69
N ALA A 106 19.41 -19.43 -11.81
CA ALA A 106 20.26 -18.28 -12.09
C ALA A 106 19.44 -16.98 -12.10
N GLU A 107 18.28 -16.98 -12.77
CA GLU A 107 17.36 -15.84 -12.79
C GLU A 107 16.81 -15.51 -11.39
N LEU A 108 16.43 -16.53 -10.62
CA LEU A 108 15.93 -16.34 -9.26
C LEU A 108 16.97 -15.68 -8.34
N PHE A 109 18.23 -16.13 -8.38
CA PHE A 109 19.31 -15.52 -7.60
C PHE A 109 19.68 -14.12 -8.10
N ALA A 110 19.73 -13.92 -9.42
CA ALA A 110 19.98 -12.62 -10.01
C ALA A 110 18.90 -11.60 -9.62
N GLY A 111 17.63 -11.98 -9.73
CA GLY A 111 16.48 -11.17 -9.34
C GLY A 111 16.48 -10.83 -7.85
N ALA A 112 16.74 -11.82 -6.98
CA ALA A 112 16.79 -11.61 -5.53
C ALA A 112 17.91 -10.63 -5.11
N ILE A 113 19.10 -10.75 -5.70
CA ILE A 113 20.22 -9.82 -5.43
C ILE A 113 19.87 -8.42 -5.95
N SER A 114 19.35 -8.33 -7.17
CA SER A 114 18.95 -7.07 -7.81
C SER A 114 17.91 -6.32 -6.98
N MET A 115 16.85 -7.00 -6.55
CA MET A 115 15.80 -6.40 -5.72
C MET A 115 16.30 -6.08 -4.30
N GLY A 116 17.16 -6.91 -3.72
CA GLY A 116 17.75 -6.65 -2.41
C GLY A 116 18.64 -5.39 -2.40
N VAL A 117 19.51 -5.26 -3.40
CA VAL A 117 20.37 -4.08 -3.56
C VAL A 117 19.55 -2.86 -3.98
N GLY A 118 18.60 -3.03 -4.91
CA GLY A 118 17.70 -1.97 -5.37
C GLY A 118 16.83 -1.40 -4.25
N GLY A 119 16.26 -2.26 -3.40
CA GLY A 119 15.50 -1.84 -2.22
C GLY A 119 16.36 -1.12 -1.18
N TYR A 120 17.57 -1.62 -0.93
CA TYR A 120 18.51 -0.97 -0.01
C TYR A 120 18.96 0.41 -0.49
N LEU A 121 19.32 0.54 -1.77
CA LEU A 121 19.71 1.82 -2.37
C LEU A 121 18.53 2.78 -2.48
N GLY A 122 17.33 2.26 -2.78
CA GLY A 122 16.09 3.05 -2.83
C GLY A 122 15.72 3.68 -1.49
N ALA A 123 16.02 2.99 -0.37
CA ALA A 123 15.79 3.48 0.99
C ALA A 123 16.97 4.29 1.58
N ARG A 124 18.07 4.44 0.82
CA ARG A 124 19.26 5.26 1.18
C ARG A 124 19.37 6.52 0.32
N GLY A 125 18.62 6.57 -0.78
CA GLY A 125 18.64 7.64 -1.78
C GLY A 125 17.81 8.86 -1.40
N GLU A 126 17.11 8.83 -0.26
CA GLU A 126 16.45 10.01 0.31
C GLU A 126 17.47 10.99 0.92
N TRP A 127 18.20 11.72 0.07
CA TRP A 127 18.89 12.96 0.39
C TRP A 127 18.78 13.96 -0.77
#